data_AF-A0A1Y1N4N9-F1
#
_entry.id   AF-A0A1Y1N4N9-F1
#
_cell.length_a   1.000
_cell.length_b   1.000
_cell.length_c   1.000
_cell.angle_alpha   90.00
_cell.angle_beta   90.00
_cell.angle_gamma   90.00
#
_symmetry.space_group_name_H-M   'P 1'
#
loop_
_entity.id
_entity.type
_entity.pdbx_description
1 polymer ?
#
loop_
_entity_poly.entity_id
_entity_poly.type
_entity_poly.pdbx_seq_one_letter_code
_entity_poly.pdbx_strand_id
1 'polypeptide(L)'
;MLIVAYLFVINMCITLLCASSDSSAIGNSSNVKGTTLNIGICNFRLGRNCGQSNVTFYLYTNNQVEGEQIVVNKSSSNLLQTAFNVSLETKILIHGYNSDMFLGVLNGIKTEYFKSGKLNVILIDWSDYAKGPCYPAAVWNCRMVGNCLSQLIDAIRRISTSNVHLLGFSLGSHVAAFASNYASKKVKRITGLDPALPGFATAANENKLDSSDADFVDVIHTNAFMQGTPLQSGHIDFFVNGGIIQPGCMQEGNVLACSHHRAPIYYGESINSVPGFWGWSCSSFWEYLIGRCWKSGNQTIMGEHTDPNMRGIFLVITNSQAEYAMGPYSNTIRNFIKMNNDKLQQIAQILLKDVKIISIK
;
A
#
# COMPACT_ATOMS: atom_id res chain seq x y z
N MET A 1 27.18 8.37 4.75
CA MET A 1 25.90 7.72 4.40
C MET A 1 24.89 8.66 3.73
N LEU A 2 24.64 9.88 4.23
CA LEU A 2 23.75 10.87 3.59
C LEU A 2 24.16 11.24 2.14
N ILE A 3 25.45 11.36 1.87
CA ILE A 3 25.97 11.68 0.52
C ILE A 3 25.76 10.51 -0.46
N VAL A 4 25.81 9.27 0.03
CA VAL A 4 25.59 8.07 -0.79
C VAL A 4 24.12 7.93 -1.15
N ALA A 5 23.20 8.21 -0.22
CA ALA A 5 21.76 8.25 -0.49
C ALA A 5 21.38 9.39 -1.46
N TYR A 6 21.98 10.57 -1.30
CA TYR A 6 21.74 11.72 -2.18
C TYR A 6 22.27 11.49 -3.61
N LEU A 7 23.46 10.88 -3.73
CA LEU A 7 24.03 10.48 -5.03
C LEU A 7 23.28 9.31 -5.67
N PHE A 8 22.66 8.42 -4.89
CA PHE A 8 21.83 7.35 -5.41
C PHE A 8 20.49 7.87 -5.94
N VAL A 9 19.83 8.80 -5.24
CA VAL A 9 18.57 9.41 -5.69
C VAL A 9 18.77 10.22 -6.98
N ILE A 10 19.89 10.95 -7.11
CA ILE A 10 20.22 11.68 -8.34
C ILE A 10 20.56 10.72 -9.48
N ASN A 11 21.37 9.67 -9.24
CA ASN A 11 21.64 8.67 -10.27
C ASN A 11 20.39 7.88 -10.67
N MET A 12 19.44 7.66 -9.76
CA MET A 12 18.20 6.95 -10.07
C MET A 12 17.23 7.81 -10.88
N CYS A 13 17.17 9.13 -10.63
CA CYS A 13 16.51 10.06 -11.54
C CYS A 13 17.12 10.00 -12.94
N ILE A 14 18.44 9.89 -13.05
CA ILE A 14 19.14 9.80 -14.35
C ILE A 14 18.91 8.43 -15.01
N THR A 15 18.91 7.31 -14.29
CA THR A 15 18.68 5.99 -14.88
C THR A 15 17.22 5.70 -15.20
N LEU A 16 16.25 6.25 -14.44
CA LEU A 16 14.82 6.24 -14.84
C LEU A 16 14.54 7.17 -16.03
N LEU A 17 15.38 8.20 -16.25
CA LEU A 17 15.33 9.03 -17.48
C LEU A 17 16.11 8.40 -18.65
N CYS A 18 17.04 7.47 -18.40
CA CYS A 18 17.91 6.90 -19.44
C CYS A 18 17.66 5.42 -19.80
N ALA A 19 16.76 4.72 -19.11
CA ALA A 19 16.39 3.33 -19.46
C ALA A 19 15.32 3.27 -20.57
N SER A 20 15.68 3.77 -21.75
CA SER A 20 15.18 3.31 -23.06
C SER A 20 15.87 4.10 -24.18
N SER A 21 17.16 3.85 -24.41
CA SER A 21 17.80 4.24 -25.67
C SER A 21 17.57 3.15 -26.72
N ASP A 22 16.31 2.95 -27.10
CA ASP A 22 15.98 2.54 -28.46
C ASP A 22 15.47 3.78 -29.16
N SER A 23 16.37 4.41 -29.91
CA SER A 23 16.16 5.64 -30.66
C SER A 23 15.20 5.40 -31.82
N SER A 24 13.91 5.29 -31.51
CA SER A 24 12.80 5.36 -32.47
C SER A 24 12.05 6.67 -32.26
N ALA A 25 12.56 7.74 -32.87
CA ALA A 25 11.91 9.02 -33.17
C ALA A 25 10.72 9.46 -32.27
N ILE A 26 11.00 10.10 -31.12
CA ILE A 26 10.00 10.92 -30.44
C ILE A 26 9.92 12.27 -31.17
N GLY A 27 8.97 12.37 -32.10
CA GLY A 27 8.59 13.65 -32.69
C GLY A 27 8.00 14.58 -31.61
N ASN A 28 8.59 15.76 -31.44
CA ASN A 28 8.08 16.84 -30.60
C ASN A 28 6.82 17.46 -31.22
N SER A 29 5.71 16.73 -31.18
CA SER A 29 4.39 17.24 -31.54
C SER A 29 3.49 17.20 -30.32
N SER A 30 3.30 18.36 -29.68
CA SER A 30 2.24 18.55 -28.69
C SER A 30 0.95 18.91 -29.42
N ASN A 31 -0.06 18.04 -29.33
CA ASN A 31 -1.37 18.30 -29.93
C ASN A 31 -2.45 18.30 -28.84
N VAL A 32 -3.16 19.42 -28.71
CA VAL A 32 -4.34 19.54 -27.85
C VAL A 32 -5.56 19.11 -28.67
N LYS A 33 -6.20 18.01 -28.30
CA LYS A 33 -7.50 17.60 -28.86
C LYS A 33 -8.52 17.54 -27.73
N GLY A 34 -9.39 18.54 -27.66
CA GLY A 34 -10.42 18.64 -26.62
C GLY A 34 -9.79 18.66 -25.21
N THR A 35 -10.11 17.66 -24.39
CA THR A 35 -9.70 17.54 -22.98
C THR A 35 -8.40 16.74 -22.77
N THR A 36 -7.65 16.44 -23.84
CA THR A 36 -6.39 15.67 -23.77
C THR A 36 -5.23 16.43 -24.41
N LEU A 37 -4.13 16.53 -23.67
CA LEU A 37 -2.82 16.95 -24.16
C LEU A 37 -1.98 15.71 -24.41
N ASN A 38 -1.53 15.52 -25.65
CA ASN A 38 -0.64 14.43 -26.01
C ASN A 38 0.79 14.96 -26.12
N ILE A 39 1.73 14.31 -25.46
CA ILE A 39 3.18 14.52 -25.62
C ILE A 39 3.77 13.18 -26.06
N GLY A 40 4.03 13.05 -27.36
CA GLY A 40 4.36 11.75 -27.94
C GLY A 40 3.24 10.73 -27.71
N ILE A 41 3.58 9.58 -27.12
CA ILE A 41 2.62 8.51 -26.76
C ILE A 41 1.92 8.76 -25.41
N CYS A 42 2.30 9.82 -24.69
CA CYS A 42 1.82 10.08 -23.33
C CYS A 42 0.63 11.03 -23.31
N ASN A 43 -0.47 10.55 -22.74
CA ASN A 43 -1.76 11.22 -22.74
C ASN A 43 -2.06 11.86 -21.39
N PHE A 44 -2.06 13.18 -21.33
CA PHE A 44 -2.42 13.97 -20.15
C PHE A 44 -3.87 14.41 -20.25
N ARG A 45 -4.70 14.00 -19.29
CA ARG A 45 -6.11 14.40 -19.24
C ARG A 45 -6.24 15.72 -18.48
N LEU A 46 -6.59 16.77 -19.22
CA LEU A 46 -6.73 18.13 -18.69
C LEU A 46 -8.07 18.33 -17.98
N GLY A 47 -9.11 17.58 -18.38
CA GLY A 47 -10.43 17.60 -17.75
C GLY A 47 -10.61 16.48 -16.72
N ARG A 48 -11.49 16.70 -15.74
CA ARG A 48 -11.89 15.68 -14.76
C ARG A 48 -13.14 14.87 -15.17
N ASN A 49 -13.63 15.02 -16.41
CA ASN A 49 -14.87 14.38 -16.85
C ASN A 49 -14.67 12.89 -17.13
N CYS A 50 -15.59 12.07 -16.61
CA CYS A 50 -15.53 10.61 -16.69
C CYS A 50 -16.39 10.00 -17.79
N GLY A 51 -17.40 10.73 -18.28
CA GLY A 51 -18.29 10.23 -19.34
C GLY A 51 -17.60 9.95 -20.69
N GLN A 52 -16.31 10.26 -20.82
CA GLN A 52 -15.45 9.94 -21.97
C GLN A 52 -14.10 9.36 -21.51
N SER A 53 -14.02 8.84 -20.29
CA SER A 53 -12.80 8.21 -19.78
C SER A 53 -12.87 6.69 -19.95
N ASN A 54 -11.76 6.07 -20.33
CA ASN A 54 -11.61 4.61 -20.38
C ASN A 54 -11.36 4.00 -18.98
N VAL A 55 -11.84 4.66 -17.93
CA VAL A 55 -11.83 4.12 -16.57
C VAL A 55 -13.05 3.21 -16.45
N THR A 56 -12.82 1.92 -16.24
CA THR A 56 -13.87 0.91 -16.15
C THR A 56 -13.85 0.21 -14.80
N PHE A 57 -14.99 -0.34 -14.40
CA PHE A 57 -15.19 -0.96 -13.09
C PHE A 57 -15.83 -2.33 -13.31
N TYR A 58 -15.32 -3.35 -12.63
CA TYR A 58 -15.82 -4.72 -12.76
C TYR A 58 -16.14 -5.28 -11.39
N LEU A 59 -17.40 -5.65 -11.20
CA LEU A 59 -17.90 -6.33 -10.02
C LEU A 59 -17.57 -7.82 -10.08
N TYR A 60 -17.10 -8.33 -8.96
CA TYR A 60 -16.97 -9.75 -8.68
C TYR A 60 -17.73 -10.07 -7.40
N THR A 61 -18.48 -11.18 -7.46
CA THR A 61 -19.11 -11.83 -6.31
C THR A 61 -18.62 -13.27 -6.19
N ASN A 62 -18.89 -13.95 -5.07
CA ASN A 62 -18.47 -15.33 -4.89
C ASN A 62 -19.00 -16.21 -6.04
N ASN A 63 -18.13 -17.06 -6.58
CA ASN A 63 -18.40 -18.00 -7.70
C ASN A 63 -18.45 -17.39 -9.11
N GLN A 64 -18.15 -16.10 -9.28
CA GLN A 64 -17.99 -15.50 -10.62
C GLN A 64 -16.53 -15.64 -11.11
N VAL A 65 -16.37 -16.22 -12.29
CA VAL A 65 -15.07 -16.31 -12.98
C VAL A 65 -14.75 -14.98 -13.68
N GLU A 66 -15.75 -14.42 -14.36
CA GLU A 66 -15.66 -13.14 -15.08
C GLU A 66 -16.36 -12.03 -14.31
N GLY A 67 -15.82 -10.82 -14.39
CA GLY A 67 -16.38 -9.65 -13.70
C GLY A 67 -17.52 -9.02 -14.50
N GLU A 68 -18.58 -8.62 -13.82
CA GLU A 68 -19.67 -7.86 -14.42
C GLU A 68 -19.31 -6.37 -14.51
N GLN A 69 -19.35 -5.80 -15.72
CA GLN A 69 -19.01 -4.40 -15.90
C GLN A 69 -20.05 -3.48 -15.25
N ILE A 70 -19.58 -2.58 -14.38
CA ILE A 70 -20.38 -1.48 -13.84
C ILE A 70 -20.18 -0.25 -14.72
N VAL A 71 -21.27 0.21 -15.31
CA VAL A 71 -21.36 1.47 -16.03
C VAL A 71 -21.98 2.51 -15.11
N VAL A 72 -21.26 3.60 -14.87
CA VAL A 72 -21.68 4.67 -13.97
C VAL A 72 -21.34 6.03 -14.53
N ASN A 73 -22.23 6.98 -14.29
CA ASN A 73 -22.01 8.41 -14.45
C ASN A 73 -22.57 9.15 -13.22
N LYS A 74 -22.52 10.49 -13.23
CA LYS A 74 -22.98 11.31 -12.10
C LYS A 74 -24.44 11.04 -11.69
N SER A 75 -25.31 10.75 -12.66
CA SER A 75 -26.76 10.67 -12.47
C SER A 75 -27.33 9.24 -12.47
N SER A 76 -26.66 8.29 -13.13
CA SER A 76 -27.15 6.91 -13.26
C SER A 76 -26.03 5.87 -13.18
N SER A 77 -26.41 4.64 -12.82
CA SER A 77 -25.55 3.47 -12.77
C SER A 77 -26.33 2.22 -13.10
N ASN A 78 -25.67 1.19 -13.63
CA ASN A 78 -26.27 -0.13 -13.83
C ASN A 78 -26.16 -1.07 -12.60
N LEU A 79 -25.83 -0.56 -11.41
CA LEU A 79 -25.57 -1.39 -10.22
C LEU A 79 -26.73 -2.31 -9.82
N LEU A 80 -27.98 -1.91 -10.05
CA LEU A 80 -29.15 -2.73 -9.73
C LEU A 80 -29.45 -3.81 -10.80
N GLN A 81 -28.77 -3.73 -11.94
CA GLN A 81 -28.81 -4.70 -13.03
C GLN A 81 -27.64 -5.70 -12.97
N THR A 82 -26.70 -5.51 -12.05
CA THR A 82 -25.59 -6.44 -11.79
C THR A 82 -25.89 -7.32 -10.57
N ALA A 83 -25.00 -8.25 -10.27
CA ALA A 83 -25.03 -9.07 -9.06
C ALA A 83 -24.71 -8.30 -7.76
N PHE A 84 -24.67 -6.96 -7.79
CA PHE A 84 -24.29 -6.15 -6.63
C PHE A 84 -25.28 -6.36 -5.47
N ASN A 85 -24.75 -6.75 -4.30
CA ASN A 85 -25.57 -6.95 -3.13
C ASN A 85 -25.48 -5.76 -2.17
N VAL A 86 -26.57 -5.00 -2.07
CA VAL A 86 -26.66 -3.78 -1.26
C VAL A 86 -26.46 -4.01 0.25
N SER A 87 -26.59 -5.24 0.73
CA SER A 87 -26.43 -5.59 2.16
C SER A 87 -25.01 -6.04 2.51
N LEU A 88 -24.13 -6.24 1.52
CA LEU A 88 -22.76 -6.69 1.75
C LEU A 88 -21.77 -5.52 1.72
N GLU A 89 -20.64 -5.67 2.40
CA GLU A 89 -19.53 -4.72 2.31
C GLU A 89 -18.97 -4.66 0.87
N THR A 90 -18.46 -3.49 0.49
CA THR A 90 -17.78 -3.31 -0.81
C THR A 90 -16.29 -3.02 -0.61
N LYS A 91 -15.45 -3.85 -1.22
CA LYS A 91 -14.00 -3.64 -1.32
C LYS A 91 -13.67 -3.21 -2.76
N ILE A 92 -12.97 -2.10 -2.95
CA ILE A 92 -12.56 -1.63 -4.28
C ILE A 92 -11.04 -1.70 -4.39
N LEU A 93 -10.53 -2.51 -5.32
CA LEU A 93 -9.09 -2.73 -5.55
C LEU A 93 -8.61 -1.89 -6.72
N ILE A 94 -7.58 -1.07 -6.50
CA ILE A 94 -7.09 -0.07 -7.44
C ILE A 94 -5.63 -0.36 -7.78
N HIS A 95 -5.36 -0.69 -9.05
CA HIS A 95 -4.00 -0.97 -9.53
C HIS A 95 -3.15 0.30 -9.67
N GLY A 96 -1.85 0.08 -9.88
CA GLY A 96 -0.83 1.12 -10.00
C GLY A 96 -0.38 1.40 -11.43
N TYR A 97 0.80 2.01 -11.54
CA TYR A 97 1.49 2.29 -12.79
C TYR A 97 1.84 1.01 -13.57
N ASN A 98 1.79 1.09 -14.89
CA ASN A 98 2.14 0.04 -15.84
C ASN A 98 1.46 -1.31 -15.53
N SER A 99 0.17 -1.23 -15.19
CA SER A 99 -0.65 -2.36 -14.78
C SER A 99 -2.11 -2.14 -15.16
N ASP A 100 -2.96 -3.11 -14.83
CA ASP A 100 -4.38 -3.16 -15.15
C ASP A 100 -5.13 -3.95 -14.06
N MET A 101 -6.43 -4.16 -14.26
CA MET A 101 -7.27 -4.91 -13.32
C MET A 101 -6.91 -6.40 -13.20
N PHE A 102 -6.14 -6.97 -14.13
CA PHE A 102 -5.70 -8.36 -14.09
C PHE A 102 -4.39 -8.55 -13.31
N LEU A 103 -3.86 -7.49 -12.68
CA LEU A 103 -2.69 -7.57 -11.82
C LEU A 103 -2.83 -8.71 -10.81
N GLY A 104 -1.95 -9.72 -10.93
CA GLY A 104 -2.06 -10.98 -10.20
C GLY A 104 -2.11 -10.80 -8.68
N VAL A 105 -1.30 -9.89 -8.13
CA VAL A 105 -1.26 -9.64 -6.67
C VAL A 105 -2.57 -9.04 -6.13
N LEU A 106 -3.27 -8.20 -6.90
CA LEU A 106 -4.59 -7.68 -6.52
C LEU A 106 -5.68 -8.71 -6.72
N ASN A 107 -5.59 -9.54 -7.76
CA ASN A 107 -6.49 -10.69 -7.92
C ASN A 107 -6.29 -11.74 -6.81
N GLY A 108 -5.09 -11.85 -6.25
CA GLY A 108 -4.81 -12.60 -5.04
C GLY A 108 -5.63 -12.11 -3.86
N ILE A 109 -5.66 -10.79 -3.60
CA ILE A 109 -6.50 -10.18 -2.56
C ILE A 109 -7.99 -10.51 -2.77
N LYS A 110 -8.50 -10.34 -4.00
CA LYS A 110 -9.89 -10.73 -4.36
C LYS A 110 -10.17 -12.20 -4.00
N THR A 111 -9.24 -13.09 -4.35
CA THR A 111 -9.36 -14.53 -4.09
C THR A 111 -9.41 -14.81 -2.59
N GLU A 112 -8.54 -14.19 -1.80
CA GLU A 112 -8.51 -14.35 -0.35
C GLU A 112 -9.78 -13.84 0.33
N TYR A 113 -10.35 -12.72 -0.14
CA TYR A 113 -11.64 -12.24 0.33
C TYR A 113 -12.78 -13.24 0.10
N PHE A 114 -12.85 -13.88 -1.07
CA PHE A 114 -13.92 -14.86 -1.32
C PHE A 114 -13.77 -16.16 -0.55
N LYS A 115 -12.59 -16.44 0.01
CA LYS A 115 -12.41 -17.52 0.99
C LYS A 115 -12.95 -17.14 2.38
N SER A 116 -12.91 -15.86 2.76
CA SER A 116 -13.32 -15.40 4.10
C SER A 116 -14.82 -15.15 4.22
N GLY A 117 -15.50 -14.81 3.11
CA GLY A 117 -16.95 -14.59 3.15
C GLY A 117 -17.54 -14.04 1.86
N LYS A 118 -18.80 -13.61 1.97
CA LYS A 118 -19.52 -12.96 0.88
C LYS A 118 -19.32 -11.46 0.94
N LEU A 119 -18.88 -10.86 -0.16
CA LEU A 119 -18.71 -9.42 -0.31
C LEU A 119 -18.80 -8.99 -1.77
N ASN A 120 -18.94 -7.69 -2.00
CA ASN A 120 -18.77 -7.10 -3.31
C ASN A 120 -17.30 -6.72 -3.48
N VAL A 121 -16.56 -7.36 -4.40
CA VAL A 121 -15.21 -6.89 -4.80
C VAL A 121 -15.34 -6.16 -6.13
N ILE A 122 -14.86 -4.93 -6.21
CA ILE A 122 -14.81 -4.18 -7.46
C ILE A 122 -13.36 -3.93 -7.83
N LEU A 123 -12.96 -4.32 -9.04
CA LEU A 123 -11.66 -3.95 -9.59
C LEU A 123 -11.86 -2.78 -10.56
N ILE A 124 -11.03 -1.76 -10.43
CA ILE A 124 -10.97 -0.65 -11.39
C ILE A 124 -9.87 -0.93 -12.40
N ASP A 125 -10.17 -0.71 -13.68
CA ASP A 125 -9.18 -0.66 -14.74
C ASP A 125 -9.06 0.79 -15.24
N TRP A 126 -7.87 1.36 -15.06
CA TRP A 126 -7.47 2.67 -15.58
C TRP A 126 -6.14 2.56 -16.36
N SER A 127 -5.82 1.36 -16.86
CA SER A 127 -4.57 1.04 -17.55
C SER A 127 -4.25 1.99 -18.71
N ASP A 128 -5.26 2.44 -19.46
CA ASP A 128 -5.12 3.45 -20.52
C ASP A 128 -4.48 4.77 -20.07
N TYR A 129 -4.59 5.09 -18.78
CA TYR A 129 -4.00 6.27 -18.16
C TYR A 129 -2.79 5.95 -17.27
N ALA A 130 -2.47 4.68 -17.08
CA ALA A 130 -1.36 4.19 -16.24
C ALA A 130 -0.21 3.56 -17.04
N LYS A 131 -0.35 3.40 -18.37
CA LYS A 131 0.63 2.72 -19.24
C LYS A 131 2.05 3.30 -19.13
N GLY A 132 3.04 2.42 -19.03
CA GLY A 132 4.44 2.77 -19.24
C GLY A 132 4.74 3.04 -20.71
N PRO A 133 5.75 3.87 -21.03
CA PRO A 133 6.69 4.57 -20.14
C PRO A 133 6.18 5.93 -19.60
N CYS A 134 4.88 6.22 -19.68
CA CYS A 134 4.31 7.55 -19.45
C CYS A 134 4.05 7.90 -17.98
N TYR A 135 5.05 7.74 -17.11
CA TYR A 135 4.90 7.94 -15.67
C TYR A 135 4.38 9.33 -15.26
N PRO A 136 4.91 10.47 -15.78
CA PRO A 136 4.38 11.79 -15.41
C PRO A 136 2.91 11.98 -15.80
N ALA A 137 2.49 11.39 -16.92
CA ALA A 137 1.09 11.40 -17.34
C ALA A 137 0.22 10.56 -16.40
N ALA A 138 0.70 9.39 -15.98
CA ALA A 138 -0.01 8.55 -15.01
C ALA A 138 -0.21 9.26 -13.66
N VAL A 139 0.84 9.90 -13.13
CA VAL A 139 0.74 10.76 -11.92
C VAL A 139 -0.31 11.85 -12.12
N TRP A 140 -0.25 12.57 -13.25
CA TRP A 140 -1.21 13.63 -13.56
C TRP A 140 -2.66 13.13 -13.61
N ASN A 141 -2.87 11.98 -14.25
CA ASN A 141 -4.18 11.41 -14.48
C ASN A 141 -4.85 10.85 -13.21
N CYS A 142 -4.10 10.60 -12.13
CA CYS A 142 -4.64 10.08 -10.86
C CYS A 142 -5.85 10.88 -10.35
N ARG A 143 -5.84 12.22 -10.50
CA ARG A 143 -6.98 13.08 -10.09
C ARG A 143 -8.23 12.81 -10.92
N MET A 144 -8.07 12.65 -12.24
CA MET A 144 -9.19 12.38 -13.13
C MET A 144 -9.78 10.99 -12.83
N VAL A 145 -8.93 9.98 -12.66
CA VAL A 145 -9.36 8.62 -12.28
C VAL A 145 -10.07 8.62 -10.94
N GLY A 146 -9.55 9.34 -9.94
CA GLY A 146 -10.21 9.52 -8.65
C GLY A 146 -11.62 10.11 -8.78
N ASN A 147 -11.81 11.10 -9.65
CA ASN A 147 -13.15 11.68 -9.90
C ASN A 147 -14.11 10.72 -10.63
N CYS A 148 -13.59 9.70 -11.31
CA CYS A 148 -14.42 8.66 -11.92
C CYS A 148 -14.81 7.61 -10.89
N LEU A 149 -13.87 7.22 -10.04
CA LEU A 149 -14.15 6.33 -8.93
C LEU A 149 -15.11 6.96 -7.91
N SER A 150 -15.06 8.28 -7.68
CA SER A 150 -16.00 8.95 -6.79
C SER A 150 -17.47 8.85 -7.25
N GLN A 151 -17.71 8.85 -8.57
CA GLN A 151 -19.05 8.65 -9.13
C GLN A 151 -19.59 7.25 -8.84
N LEU A 152 -18.72 6.23 -8.87
CA LEU A 152 -19.07 4.88 -8.43
C LEU A 152 -19.39 4.84 -6.93
N ILE A 153 -18.55 5.46 -6.10
CA ILE A 153 -18.76 5.52 -4.64
C ILE A 153 -20.12 6.16 -4.31
N ASP A 154 -20.44 7.28 -4.97
CA ASP A 154 -21.73 7.95 -4.77
C ASP A 154 -22.91 7.13 -5.30
N ALA A 155 -22.73 6.41 -6.42
CA ALA A 155 -23.75 5.50 -6.93
C ALA A 155 -24.04 4.34 -5.97
N ILE A 156 -23.02 3.72 -5.38
CA ILE A 156 -23.17 2.67 -4.37
C ILE A 156 -23.93 3.19 -3.16
N ARG A 157 -23.60 4.38 -2.67
CA ARG A 157 -24.23 4.98 -1.49
C ARG A 157 -25.70 5.35 -1.67
N ARG A 158 -26.13 5.60 -2.91
CA ARG A 158 -27.56 5.83 -3.19
C ARG A 158 -28.41 4.57 -2.99
N ILE A 159 -27.81 3.39 -3.09
CA ILE A 159 -28.54 2.11 -3.04
C ILE A 159 -28.15 1.23 -1.84
N SER A 160 -27.04 1.53 -1.16
CA SER A 160 -26.50 0.75 -0.05
C SER A 160 -26.03 1.65 1.09
N THR A 161 -26.31 1.20 2.32
CA THR A 161 -25.76 1.80 3.55
C THR A 161 -24.46 1.12 4.01
N SER A 162 -23.99 0.10 3.29
CA SER A 162 -22.77 -0.65 3.62
C SER A 162 -21.53 0.21 3.45
N ASN A 163 -20.47 -0.14 4.18
CA ASN A 163 -19.21 0.57 4.08
C ASN A 163 -18.49 0.23 2.76
N VAL A 164 -17.81 1.23 2.22
CA VAL A 164 -16.87 1.09 1.11
C VAL A 164 -15.46 1.18 1.68
N HIS A 165 -14.63 0.19 1.36
CA HIS A 165 -13.20 0.17 1.66
C HIS A 165 -12.41 0.24 0.34
N LEU A 166 -11.57 1.26 0.18
CA LEU A 166 -10.69 1.41 -0.97
C LEU A 166 -9.31 0.83 -0.66
N LEU A 167 -8.78 -0.02 -1.53
CA LEU A 167 -7.43 -0.58 -1.44
C LEU A 167 -6.64 -0.14 -2.66
N GLY A 168 -5.66 0.74 -2.47
CA GLY A 168 -4.90 1.33 -3.57
C GLY A 168 -3.45 0.90 -3.57
N PHE A 169 -3.00 0.25 -4.64
CA PHE A 169 -1.61 -0.14 -4.83
C PHE A 169 -0.82 0.92 -5.61
N SER A 170 0.36 1.30 -5.13
CA SER A 170 1.26 2.24 -5.83
C SER A 170 0.55 3.58 -6.12
N LEU A 171 0.51 4.04 -7.39
CA LEU A 171 -0.31 5.19 -7.81
C LEU A 171 -1.80 5.07 -7.43
N GLY A 172 -2.32 3.84 -7.34
CA GLY A 172 -3.68 3.55 -6.93
C GLY A 172 -4.00 4.02 -5.51
N SER A 173 -3.01 4.11 -4.61
CA SER A 173 -3.17 4.72 -3.27
C SER A 173 -3.63 6.18 -3.36
N HIS A 174 -3.06 6.95 -4.28
CA HIS A 174 -3.43 8.35 -4.48
C HIS A 174 -4.76 8.48 -5.23
N VAL A 175 -5.06 7.57 -6.15
CA VAL A 175 -6.40 7.47 -6.77
C VAL A 175 -7.48 7.25 -5.70
N ALA A 176 -7.24 6.38 -4.71
CA ALA A 176 -8.16 6.14 -3.61
C ALA A 176 -8.43 7.41 -2.79
N ALA A 177 -7.36 8.15 -2.44
CA ALA A 177 -7.43 9.43 -1.75
C ALA A 177 -8.28 10.45 -2.52
N PHE A 178 -7.98 10.65 -3.81
CA PHE A 178 -8.74 11.56 -4.65
C PHE A 178 -10.21 11.15 -4.77
N ALA A 179 -10.49 9.85 -4.93
CA ALA A 179 -11.86 9.35 -5.02
C ALA A 179 -12.67 9.62 -3.75
N SER A 180 -12.08 9.39 -2.58
CA SER A 180 -12.73 9.66 -1.30
C SER A 180 -13.03 11.14 -1.10
N ASN A 181 -12.09 12.03 -1.44
CA ASN A 181 -12.28 13.48 -1.31
C ASN A 181 -13.24 14.07 -2.33
N TYR A 182 -13.38 13.47 -3.51
CA TYR A 182 -14.33 13.94 -4.54
C TYR A 182 -15.72 13.33 -4.40
N ALA A 183 -15.89 12.28 -3.60
CA ALA A 183 -17.20 11.71 -3.30
C ALA A 183 -18.01 12.66 -2.40
N SER A 184 -19.33 12.51 -2.39
CA SER A 184 -20.25 13.28 -1.55
C SER A 184 -19.93 13.22 -0.04
N LYS A 185 -19.19 12.19 0.39
CA LYS A 185 -18.70 11.98 1.75
C LYS A 185 -17.41 11.15 1.71
N LYS A 186 -16.51 11.30 2.67
CA LYS A 186 -15.31 10.44 2.76
C LYS A 186 -15.69 8.98 3.01
N VAL A 187 -14.93 8.04 2.46
CA VAL A 187 -15.12 6.60 2.74
C VAL A 187 -14.69 6.28 4.17
N LYS A 188 -15.10 5.11 4.67
CA LYS A 188 -14.74 4.69 6.02
C LYS A 188 -13.28 4.27 6.14
N ARG A 189 -12.75 3.59 5.11
CA ARG A 189 -11.39 3.07 5.13
C ARG A 189 -10.69 3.20 3.80
N ILE A 190 -9.42 3.60 3.84
CA ILE A 190 -8.47 3.47 2.74
C ILE A 190 -7.28 2.67 3.23
N THR A 191 -6.93 1.59 2.53
CA THR A 191 -5.63 0.94 2.68
C THR A 191 -4.70 1.40 1.55
N GLY A 192 -3.57 2.01 1.92
CA GLY A 192 -2.47 2.32 1.00
C GLY A 192 -1.48 1.16 0.93
N LEU A 193 -1.33 0.53 -0.23
CA LEU A 193 -0.40 -0.57 -0.46
C LEU A 193 0.84 -0.03 -1.20
N ASP A 194 1.88 0.26 -0.44
CA ASP A 194 3.14 0.89 -0.85
C ASP A 194 2.92 2.14 -1.73
N PRO A 195 2.34 3.23 -1.19
CA PRO A 195 1.98 4.42 -1.97
C PRO A 195 3.18 5.02 -2.72
N ALA A 196 2.98 5.37 -3.99
CA ALA A 196 4.08 5.78 -4.86
C ALA A 196 4.74 7.11 -4.41
N LEU A 197 6.07 7.14 -4.38
CA LEU A 197 6.84 8.34 -4.03
C LEU A 197 7.02 9.33 -5.21
N PRO A 198 7.47 8.89 -6.41
CA PRO A 198 7.80 9.83 -7.47
C PRO A 198 6.57 10.59 -7.96
N GLY A 199 6.65 11.91 -8.01
CA GLY A 199 5.51 12.80 -8.32
C GLY A 199 4.68 13.24 -7.11
N PHE A 200 4.85 12.61 -5.94
CA PHE A 200 4.09 12.93 -4.72
C PHE A 200 4.97 13.33 -3.52
N ALA A 201 6.28 13.11 -3.59
CA ALA A 201 7.24 13.39 -2.51
C ALA A 201 7.09 14.80 -1.88
N THR A 202 6.89 15.82 -2.70
CA THR A 202 6.73 17.22 -2.29
C THR A 202 5.30 17.73 -2.43
N ALA A 203 4.35 16.86 -2.79
CA ALA A 203 2.95 17.24 -2.91
C ALA A 203 2.37 17.60 -1.53
N ALA A 204 1.53 18.63 -1.50
CA ALA A 204 0.71 18.96 -0.34
C ALA A 204 -0.26 17.81 -0.03
N ASN A 205 -0.78 17.75 1.20
CA ASN A 205 -1.62 16.63 1.65
C ASN A 205 -2.88 16.46 0.80
N GLU A 206 -3.49 17.54 0.33
CA GLU A 206 -4.65 17.49 -0.58
C GLU A 206 -4.32 16.94 -1.98
N ASN A 207 -3.04 16.70 -2.28
CA ASN A 207 -2.54 16.24 -3.57
C ASN A 207 -1.88 14.86 -3.50
N LYS A 208 -2.01 14.13 -2.39
CA LYS A 208 -1.49 12.77 -2.19
C LYS A 208 -2.37 12.02 -1.18
N LEU A 209 -1.99 10.78 -0.85
CA LEU A 209 -2.67 10.03 0.22
C LEU A 209 -2.24 10.61 1.57
N ASP A 210 -3.22 10.90 2.42
CA ASP A 210 -3.05 11.39 3.78
C ASP A 210 -4.12 10.80 4.72
N SER A 211 -3.83 10.82 6.02
CA SER A 211 -4.74 10.38 7.09
C SER A 211 -6.14 11.01 7.01
N SER A 212 -6.25 12.25 6.54
CA SER A 212 -7.54 12.95 6.46
C SER A 212 -8.46 12.43 5.36
N ASP A 213 -8.02 11.55 4.45
CA ASP A 213 -8.79 11.13 3.28
C ASP A 213 -9.94 10.16 3.59
N ALA A 214 -9.96 9.54 4.76
CA ALA A 214 -11.02 8.64 5.21
C ALA A 214 -11.17 8.68 6.75
N ASP A 215 -12.24 8.07 7.27
CA ASP A 215 -12.40 7.93 8.74
C ASP A 215 -11.22 7.14 9.35
N PHE A 216 -10.67 6.20 8.58
CA PHE A 216 -9.48 5.43 8.91
C PHE A 216 -8.61 5.19 7.67
N VAL A 217 -7.29 5.35 7.82
CA VAL A 217 -6.33 5.14 6.73
C VAL A 217 -5.17 4.33 7.29
N ASP A 218 -4.94 3.15 6.75
CA ASP A 218 -3.81 2.29 7.10
C ASP A 218 -2.91 2.06 5.90
N VAL A 219 -1.60 2.09 6.12
CA VAL A 219 -0.61 2.07 5.03
C VAL A 219 0.43 0.99 5.28
N ILE A 220 0.75 0.21 4.24
CA ILE A 220 1.78 -0.82 4.27
C ILE A 220 2.92 -0.36 3.37
N HIS A 221 4.09 -0.12 3.96
CA HIS A 221 5.32 0.28 3.28
C HIS A 221 6.25 -0.92 3.10
N THR A 222 6.61 -1.21 1.86
CA THR A 222 7.50 -2.33 1.51
C THR A 222 8.64 -1.94 0.57
N ASN A 223 8.58 -0.78 -0.09
CA ASN A 223 9.65 -0.27 -0.95
C ASN A 223 9.89 1.25 -0.84
N ALA A 224 9.84 1.75 0.40
CA ALA A 224 10.15 3.13 0.80
C ALA A 224 11.49 3.64 0.23
N PHE A 225 11.54 4.93 -0.10
CA PHE A 225 12.64 5.64 -0.80
C PHE A 225 12.92 5.22 -2.24
N MET A 226 12.33 4.13 -2.71
CA MET A 226 12.51 3.62 -4.06
C MET A 226 11.24 3.91 -4.88
N GLN A 227 10.31 2.97 -4.93
CA GLN A 227 9.00 3.19 -5.56
C GLN A 227 7.99 3.74 -4.55
N GLY A 228 8.06 3.30 -3.29
CA GLY A 228 7.17 3.70 -2.21
C GLY A 228 7.66 4.92 -1.42
N THR A 229 6.73 5.62 -0.78
CA THR A 229 7.05 6.75 0.11
C THR A 229 7.60 6.28 1.47
N PRO A 230 8.59 6.95 2.06
CA PRO A 230 9.01 6.72 3.45
C PRO A 230 8.18 7.55 4.45
N LEU A 231 7.33 8.45 3.96
CA LEU A 231 6.56 9.37 4.78
C LEU A 231 5.29 8.69 5.28
N GLN A 232 4.89 9.02 6.51
CA GLN A 232 3.57 8.63 7.02
C GLN A 232 2.49 9.16 6.09
N SER A 233 1.54 8.30 5.73
CA SER A 233 0.44 8.64 4.82
C SER A 233 -0.91 8.23 5.37
N GLY A 234 -0.95 7.61 6.56
CA GLY A 234 -2.20 7.16 7.18
C GLY A 234 -2.36 7.63 8.62
N HIS A 235 -3.45 7.15 9.21
CA HIS A 235 -3.63 7.13 10.64
C HIS A 235 -2.63 6.17 11.30
N ILE A 236 -2.36 5.04 10.65
CA ILE A 236 -1.36 4.04 11.03
C ILE A 236 -0.53 3.63 9.81
N ASP A 237 0.78 3.52 10.00
CA ASP A 237 1.75 3.18 8.96
C ASP A 237 2.61 1.99 9.40
N PHE A 238 2.57 0.91 8.62
CA PHE A 238 3.34 -0.31 8.85
C PHE A 238 4.55 -0.36 7.92
N PHE A 239 5.75 -0.37 8.50
CA PHE A 239 6.99 -0.56 7.74
C PHE A 239 7.45 -2.02 7.89
N VAL A 240 7.27 -2.78 6.82
CA VAL A 240 7.50 -4.23 6.83
C VAL A 240 8.95 -4.53 6.51
N ASN A 241 9.63 -5.28 7.36
CA ASN A 241 11.06 -5.60 7.29
C ASN A 241 11.95 -4.36 7.13
N GLY A 242 11.52 -3.23 7.71
CA GLY A 242 12.19 -1.94 7.54
C GLY A 242 11.70 -1.07 6.41
N GLY A 243 10.78 -1.58 5.60
CA GLY A 243 10.03 -0.84 4.60
C GLY A 243 10.74 -0.60 3.28
N ILE A 244 12.00 -1.04 3.07
CA ILE A 244 12.78 -0.70 1.86
C ILE A 244 12.97 -1.91 0.92
N ILE A 245 13.56 -3.00 1.42
CA ILE A 245 13.80 -4.23 0.65
C ILE A 245 13.22 -5.38 1.45
N GLN A 246 12.41 -6.20 0.78
CA GLN A 246 11.73 -7.31 1.44
C GLN A 246 12.53 -8.62 1.34
N PRO A 247 12.51 -9.45 2.40
CA PRO A 247 13.11 -10.79 2.37
C PRO A 247 12.61 -11.62 1.18
N GLY A 248 13.54 -12.32 0.52
CA GLY A 248 13.28 -13.11 -0.70
C GLY A 248 13.38 -12.32 -2.01
N CYS A 249 13.35 -10.98 -1.98
CA CYS A 249 13.42 -10.19 -3.21
C CYS A 249 14.84 -10.02 -3.78
N MET A 250 15.89 -10.28 -2.99
CA MET A 250 17.28 -10.18 -3.47
C MET A 250 17.64 -11.26 -4.50
N GLN A 251 16.90 -12.36 -4.49
CA GLN A 251 17.05 -13.47 -5.42
C GLN A 251 16.22 -13.28 -6.71
N GLU A 252 15.41 -12.23 -6.78
CA GLU A 252 14.54 -11.94 -7.92
C GLU A 252 15.23 -11.04 -8.95
N GLY A 253 14.83 -11.16 -10.22
CA GLY A 253 15.43 -10.36 -11.31
C GLY A 253 15.22 -8.84 -11.17
N ASN A 254 14.17 -8.41 -10.47
CA ASN A 254 13.91 -7.00 -10.17
C ASN A 254 13.56 -6.83 -8.69
N VAL A 255 14.58 -6.54 -7.87
CA VAL A 255 14.48 -6.39 -6.40
C VAL A 255 13.47 -5.31 -5.99
N LEU A 256 13.44 -4.20 -6.72
CA LEU A 256 12.58 -3.06 -6.42
C LEU A 256 11.12 -3.40 -6.73
N ALA A 257 10.86 -3.93 -7.92
CA ALA A 257 9.52 -4.36 -8.30
C ALA A 257 9.02 -5.47 -7.37
N CYS A 258 9.84 -6.45 -7.01
CA CYS A 258 9.48 -7.48 -6.04
C CYS A 258 9.08 -6.85 -4.70
N SER A 259 9.93 -5.99 -4.15
CA SER A 259 9.67 -5.34 -2.85
C SER A 259 8.42 -4.46 -2.89
N HIS A 260 8.17 -3.77 -4.00
CA HIS A 260 6.95 -2.97 -4.20
C HIS A 260 5.69 -3.85 -4.20
N HIS A 261 5.71 -4.99 -4.89
CA HIS A 261 4.58 -5.92 -4.95
C HIS A 261 4.34 -6.73 -3.67
N ARG A 262 5.25 -6.66 -2.68
CA ARG A 262 5.03 -7.34 -1.40
C ARG A 262 3.88 -6.75 -0.59
N ALA A 263 3.62 -5.44 -0.66
CA ALA A 263 2.52 -4.83 0.08
C ALA A 263 1.15 -5.49 -0.22
N PRO A 264 0.70 -5.62 -1.49
CA PRO A 264 -0.54 -6.34 -1.79
C PRO A 264 -0.47 -7.84 -1.48
N ILE A 265 0.70 -8.49 -1.59
CA ILE A 265 0.86 -9.90 -1.23
C ILE A 265 0.65 -10.12 0.28
N TYR A 266 1.30 -9.30 1.11
CA TYR A 266 1.15 -9.36 2.57
C TYR A 266 -0.28 -9.02 3.00
N TYR A 267 -0.90 -8.02 2.36
CA TYR A 267 -2.31 -7.73 2.60
C TYR A 267 -3.20 -8.93 2.27
N GLY A 268 -3.02 -9.55 1.10
CA GLY A 268 -3.78 -10.73 0.69
C GLY A 268 -3.69 -11.84 1.72
N GLU A 269 -2.48 -12.21 2.15
CA GLU A 269 -2.29 -13.22 3.19
C GLU A 269 -2.95 -12.81 4.52
N SER A 270 -2.90 -11.52 4.89
CA SER A 270 -3.45 -11.03 6.16
C SER A 270 -4.95 -11.28 6.35
N ILE A 271 -5.71 -11.44 5.25
CA ILE A 271 -7.16 -11.65 5.29
C ILE A 271 -7.51 -12.94 6.03
N ASN A 272 -6.77 -14.02 5.76
CA ASN A 272 -7.03 -15.37 6.29
C ASN A 272 -5.88 -15.91 7.17
N SER A 273 -4.87 -15.09 7.45
CA SER A 273 -3.70 -15.51 8.23
C SER A 273 -4.08 -15.79 9.69
N VAL A 274 -3.86 -17.03 10.13
CA VAL A 274 -4.04 -17.43 11.55
C VAL A 274 -2.93 -16.85 12.44
N PRO A 275 -1.63 -16.91 12.06
CA PRO A 275 -0.60 -16.25 12.85
C PRO A 275 -0.80 -14.73 12.89
N GLY A 276 -1.10 -14.13 11.74
CA GLY A 276 -1.24 -12.69 11.59
C GLY A 276 0.09 -11.95 11.47
N PHE A 277 0.03 -10.75 10.90
CA PHE A 277 1.17 -9.85 10.72
C PHE A 277 1.24 -8.86 11.90
N TRP A 278 1.95 -9.23 12.95
CA TRP A 278 2.01 -8.39 14.15
C TRP A 278 3.13 -7.36 14.07
N GLY A 279 2.76 -6.11 14.27
CA GLY A 279 3.68 -4.98 14.34
C GLY A 279 3.85 -4.47 15.76
N TRP A 280 5.04 -3.95 16.09
CA TRP A 280 5.28 -3.21 17.33
C TRP A 280 5.48 -1.72 17.03
N SER A 281 4.98 -0.87 17.94
CA SER A 281 5.03 0.57 17.76
C SER A 281 6.46 1.11 17.71
N CYS A 282 6.69 2.13 16.90
CA CYS A 282 7.85 3.00 17.03
C CYS A 282 7.46 4.47 16.94
N SER A 283 8.24 5.32 17.61
CA SER A 283 8.01 6.77 17.69
C SER A 283 8.17 7.48 16.36
N SER A 284 9.07 7.03 15.49
CA SER A 284 9.19 7.54 14.13
C SER A 284 9.94 6.57 13.22
N PHE A 285 9.82 6.78 11.91
CA PHE A 285 10.62 6.05 10.93
C PHE A 285 12.12 6.38 11.05
N TRP A 286 12.47 7.59 11.50
CA TRP A 286 13.87 7.96 11.78
C TRP A 286 14.48 7.18 12.93
N GLU A 287 13.73 7.01 14.03
CA GLU A 287 14.14 6.18 15.18
C GLU A 287 14.32 4.71 14.76
N TYR A 288 13.58 4.25 13.75
CA TYR A 288 13.80 2.95 13.13
C TYR A 288 15.15 2.90 12.41
N LEU A 289 15.42 3.87 11.53
CA LEU A 289 16.66 3.90 10.73
C LEU A 289 17.93 3.94 11.59
N ILE A 290 17.87 4.55 12.77
CA ILE A 290 19.01 4.60 13.72
C ILE A 290 19.02 3.44 14.74
N GLY A 291 18.15 2.43 14.56
CA GLY A 291 18.17 1.20 15.36
C GLY A 291 17.59 1.33 16.76
N ARG A 292 16.75 2.34 17.03
CA ARG A 292 16.16 2.61 18.36
C ARG A 292 14.75 2.06 18.55
N CYS A 293 14.17 1.41 17.54
CA CYS A 293 12.88 0.75 17.67
C CYS A 293 13.00 -0.69 18.13
N TRP A 294 13.14 -0.92 19.45
CA TRP A 294 13.15 -2.28 19.99
C TRP A 294 11.74 -2.91 19.96
N LYS A 295 11.66 -4.20 19.64
CA LYS A 295 10.44 -5.02 19.77
C LYS A 295 9.89 -4.95 21.19
N SER A 296 9.00 -4.01 21.46
CA SER A 296 8.47 -3.71 22.79
C SER A 296 7.20 -2.87 22.67
N GLY A 297 6.39 -2.84 23.72
CA GLY A 297 5.13 -2.10 23.75
C GLY A 297 3.94 -2.87 23.17
N ASN A 298 2.86 -2.13 22.94
CA ASN A 298 1.62 -2.67 22.39
C ASN A 298 1.85 -3.13 20.95
N GLN A 299 1.32 -4.31 20.63
CA GLN A 299 1.34 -4.86 19.29
C GLN A 299 -0.03 -4.68 18.65
N THR A 300 -0.05 -4.53 17.33
CA THR A 300 -1.28 -4.53 16.54
C THR A 300 -1.09 -5.36 15.28
N ILE A 301 -2.20 -5.86 14.75
CA ILE A 301 -2.22 -6.62 13.50
C ILE A 301 -2.21 -5.62 12.33
N MET A 302 -1.38 -5.91 11.33
CA MET A 302 -1.35 -5.26 10.02
C MET A 302 -2.27 -5.98 9.03
N GLY A 303 -2.91 -5.22 8.13
CA GLY A 303 -3.70 -5.74 7.02
C GLY A 303 -5.21 -5.66 7.27
N GLU A 304 -5.99 -6.62 6.79
CA GLU A 304 -7.46 -6.56 6.81
C GLU A 304 -8.02 -6.29 8.22
N HIS A 305 -7.47 -6.95 9.24
CA HIS A 305 -7.98 -6.91 10.61
C HIS A 305 -7.32 -5.82 11.48
N THR A 306 -6.72 -4.80 10.87
CA THR A 306 -6.13 -3.66 11.60
C THR A 306 -7.20 -2.93 12.43
N ASP A 307 -6.90 -2.68 13.71
CA ASP A 307 -7.79 -1.90 14.60
C ASP A 307 -7.87 -0.43 14.13
N PRO A 308 -9.07 0.07 13.77
CA PRO A 308 -9.26 1.43 13.27
C PRO A 308 -9.00 2.54 14.30
N ASN A 309 -8.78 2.21 15.57
CA ASN A 309 -8.41 3.17 16.62
C ASN A 309 -6.88 3.31 16.78
N MET A 310 -6.10 2.40 16.20
CA MET A 310 -4.65 2.44 16.33
C MET A 310 -4.05 3.55 15.47
N ARG A 311 -3.00 4.20 15.99
CA ARG A 311 -2.34 5.34 15.36
C ARG A 311 -0.83 5.24 15.44
N GLY A 312 -0.14 5.83 14.48
CA GLY A 312 1.32 5.98 14.46
C GLY A 312 2.05 4.93 13.64
N ILE A 313 3.33 4.75 13.90
CA ILE A 313 4.21 3.87 13.12
C ILE A 313 4.37 2.52 13.80
N PHE A 314 4.28 1.45 13.01
CA PHE A 314 4.51 0.09 13.44
C PHE A 314 5.52 -0.60 12.53
N LEU A 315 6.37 -1.42 13.14
CA LEU A 315 7.35 -2.25 12.42
C LEU A 315 6.86 -3.68 12.41
N VAL A 316 6.86 -4.32 11.25
CA VAL A 316 6.44 -5.72 11.06
C VAL A 316 7.63 -6.51 10.52
N ILE A 317 7.80 -7.76 10.95
CA ILE A 317 8.78 -8.68 10.35
C ILE A 317 8.05 -9.87 9.75
N THR A 318 8.51 -10.32 8.59
CA THR A 318 7.95 -11.46 7.87
C THR A 318 9.04 -12.46 7.49
N ASN A 319 8.61 -13.66 7.10
CA ASN A 319 9.48 -14.62 6.41
C ASN A 319 9.84 -14.13 5.00
N SER A 320 10.82 -14.79 4.37
CA SER A 320 11.23 -14.55 2.98
C SER A 320 10.38 -15.28 1.94
N GLN A 321 9.61 -16.29 2.36
CA GLN A 321 8.73 -17.11 1.54
C GLN A 321 7.38 -17.25 2.24
N ALA A 322 6.34 -17.56 1.47
CA ALA A 322 5.01 -17.84 2.02
C ALA A 322 5.05 -19.13 2.86
N GLU A 323 4.38 -19.22 4.00
CA GLU A 323 3.58 -18.19 4.69
C GLU A 323 4.47 -17.08 5.30
N TYR A 324 4.15 -15.82 4.99
CA TYR A 324 4.96 -14.66 5.38
C TYR A 324 4.73 -14.25 6.85
N ALA A 325 3.49 -14.39 7.33
CA ALA A 325 3.08 -14.04 8.68
C ALA A 325 3.82 -14.87 9.73
N MET A 326 4.34 -14.20 10.76
CA MET A 326 5.13 -14.85 11.82
C MET A 326 4.40 -14.95 13.16
N GLY A 327 3.22 -14.33 13.28
CA GLY A 327 2.53 -14.24 14.55
C GLY A 327 3.09 -13.17 15.50
N PRO A 328 2.51 -13.05 16.71
CA PRO A 328 2.91 -12.04 17.68
C PRO A 328 4.33 -12.28 18.15
N TYR A 329 5.09 -11.20 18.35
CA TYR A 329 6.40 -11.33 18.94
C TYR A 329 6.25 -11.70 20.43
N SER A 330 6.85 -12.82 20.83
CA SER A 330 6.90 -13.25 22.22
C SER A 330 8.14 -12.67 22.91
N ASN A 331 7.93 -11.92 24.00
CA ASN A 331 9.01 -11.45 24.89
C ASN A 331 9.80 -12.60 25.55
N THR A 332 9.38 -13.86 25.39
CA THR A 332 9.95 -15.01 26.09
C THR A 332 11.44 -15.19 25.82
N ILE A 333 11.95 -14.92 24.59
CA ILE A 333 13.40 -15.02 24.33
C ILE A 333 14.18 -13.93 25.09
N ARG A 334 13.68 -12.68 25.16
CA ARG A 334 14.32 -11.64 25.98
C ARG A 334 14.20 -11.93 27.46
N ASN A 335 13.07 -12.45 27.94
CA ASN A 335 12.91 -12.85 29.33
C ASN A 335 13.81 -14.03 29.69
N PHE A 336 14.03 -14.97 28.76
CA PHE A 336 14.95 -16.10 28.94
C PHE A 336 16.41 -15.64 28.96
N ILE A 337 16.80 -14.74 28.05
CA ILE A 337 18.14 -14.13 28.02
C ILE A 337 18.35 -13.27 29.29
N LYS A 338 17.35 -12.49 29.71
CA LYS A 338 17.40 -11.69 30.93
C LYS A 338 17.50 -12.57 32.17
N MET A 339 16.66 -13.61 32.30
CA MET A 339 16.76 -14.60 33.38
C MET A 339 18.12 -15.30 33.43
N ASN A 340 18.69 -15.66 32.28
CA ASN A 340 20.02 -16.28 32.22
C ASN A 340 21.13 -15.30 32.60
N ASN A 341 21.04 -14.04 32.16
CA ASN A 341 21.99 -12.99 32.56
C ASN A 341 21.89 -12.68 34.06
N ASP A 342 20.69 -12.61 34.63
CA ASP A 342 20.48 -12.39 36.06
C ASP A 342 21.02 -13.59 36.88
N LYS A 343 20.82 -14.82 36.42
CA LYS A 343 21.44 -16.03 37.02
C LYS A 343 22.96 -16.00 36.94
N LEU A 344 23.54 -15.60 35.80
CA LEU A 344 24.98 -15.47 35.64
C LEU A 344 25.57 -14.39 36.56
N GLN A 345 24.87 -13.25 36.73
CA GLN A 345 25.28 -12.21 37.69
C GLN A 345 25.20 -12.70 39.15
N GLN A 346 24.18 -13.47 39.50
CA GLN A 346 24.06 -14.08 40.83
C GLN A 346 25.20 -15.08 41.11
N ILE A 347 25.53 -15.95 40.15
CA ILE A 347 26.65 -16.89 40.25
C ILE A 347 27.98 -16.14 40.38
N ALA A 348 28.20 -15.09 39.60
CA ALA A 348 29.40 -14.27 39.69
C ALA A 348 29.53 -13.58 41.06
N GLN A 349 28.44 -13.10 41.65
CA GLN A 349 28.45 -12.52 43.00
C GLN A 349 28.75 -13.55 44.10
N ILE A 350 28.29 -14.79 43.96
CA ILE A 350 28.59 -15.89 44.90
C ILE A 350 30.08 -16.23 44.82
N LEU A 351 30.61 -16.44 43.61
CA LEU A 351 32.03 -16.74 43.40
C LEU A 351 32.95 -15.62 43.90
N LEU A 352 32.58 -14.36 43.74
CA LEU A 352 33.33 -13.21 44.27
C LEU A 352 33.31 -13.12 45.81
N LYS A 353 32.26 -13.62 46.46
CA LYS A 353 32.22 -13.74 47.93
C LYS A 353 33.14 -14.85 48.43
N ASP A 354 33.18 -15.98 47.74
CA ASP A 354 34.04 -17.12 48.12
C ASP A 354 35.53 -16.80 47.89
N VAL A 355 35.89 -16.04 46.85
CA VAL A 355 37.27 -15.56 46.64
C VAL A 355 37.72 -14.58 47.73
N LYS A 356 36.82 -13.75 48.28
CA LYS A 356 37.16 -12.87 49.42
C LYS A 356 37.39 -13.63 50.73
N ILE A 357 36.82 -14.83 50.89
CA ILE A 357 37.02 -15.67 52.07
C ILE A 357 38.38 -16.40 52.02
N ILE A 358 38.94 -16.63 50.83
CA ILE A 358 40.25 -17.29 50.65
C ILE A 358 41.42 -16.29 50.80
N SER A 359 41.20 -14.98 50.65
CA SER A 359 42.22 -13.93 50.81
C SER A 359 42.40 -13.42 52.25
N ILE A 360 41.69 -13.99 53.23
CA ILE A 360 41.83 -13.67 54.66
C ILE A 360 42.08 -15.00 55.40
N LYS A 361 43.27 -15.56 55.22
CA LYS A 361 43.86 -16.55 56.13
C LYS A 361 45.38 -16.50 56.06
#